data_AF-A0A292YXM7-F1
#
_entry.id   AF-A0A292YXM7-F1
#
_cell.length_a   1.000
_cell.length_b   1.000
_cell.length_c   1.000
_cell.angle_alpha   90.00
_cell.angle_beta   90.00
_cell.angle_gamma   90.00
#
_symmetry.space_group_name_H-M   'P 1'
#
loop_
_entity.id
_entity.type
_entity.pdbx_description
1 polymer ?
#
loop_
_entity_poly.entity_id
_entity_poly.type
_entity_poly.pdbx_seq_one_letter_code
_entity_poly.pdbx_strand_id
1 'polypeptide(L)'
;MLFTGTVPGVEGHVGYLAGRYRNGALSDVWTDVSRCAERTFTAWVAGCSCGWYGTGRPLTTVGQFAARRQWATEHLAGVLADATGVVTTSATG
;
A
#
# COMPACT_ATOMS: atom_id res chain seq x y z
N MET A 1 4.36 -7.92 -4.68
CA MET A 1 4.04 -8.59 -3.39
C MET A 1 2.88 -7.84 -2.71
N LEU A 2 1.79 -8.54 -2.37
CA LEU A 2 0.64 -7.96 -1.67
C LEU A 2 0.85 -7.96 -0.15
N PHE A 3 0.23 -7.00 0.55
CA PHE A 3 0.43 -6.79 1.99
C PHE A 3 -0.68 -7.32 2.90
N THR A 4 -1.93 -7.32 2.42
CA THR A 4 -3.10 -7.37 3.32
C THR A 4 -4.10 -8.49 3.08
N GLY A 5 -4.12 -9.16 1.91
CA GLY A 5 -5.16 -10.16 1.64
C GLY A 5 -6.60 -9.61 1.84
N THR A 6 -7.58 -10.49 1.98
CA THR A 6 -8.97 -10.11 2.30
C THR A 6 -9.13 -9.83 3.79
N VAL A 7 -9.27 -8.55 4.15
CA VAL A 7 -9.64 -8.10 5.51
C VAL A 7 -11.04 -7.51 5.45
N PRO A 8 -12.00 -8.00 6.26
CA PRO A 8 -13.36 -7.45 6.29
C PRO A 8 -13.36 -5.97 6.68
N GLY A 9 -14.19 -5.17 6.00
CA GLY A 9 -14.38 -3.74 6.32
C GLY A 9 -13.40 -2.78 5.62
N VAL A 10 -12.47 -3.29 4.82
CA VAL A 10 -11.54 -2.48 4.00
C VAL A 10 -11.57 -2.92 2.54
N GLU A 11 -12.75 -3.34 2.07
CA GLU A 11 -12.97 -3.79 0.70
C GLU A 11 -12.48 -2.71 -0.29
N GLY A 12 -11.68 -3.13 -1.28
CA GLY A 12 -11.04 -2.22 -2.23
C GLY A 12 -9.71 -1.59 -1.77
N HIS A 13 -9.25 -1.87 -0.55
CA HIS A 13 -7.96 -1.40 -0.03
C HIS A 13 -6.91 -2.53 0.06
N VAL A 14 -6.51 -3.06 -1.10
CA VAL A 14 -5.45 -4.06 -1.18
C VAL A 14 -4.09 -3.36 -1.27
N GLY A 15 -3.32 -3.39 -0.18
CA GLY A 15 -1.94 -2.90 -0.14
C GLY A 15 -0.97 -3.78 -0.93
N TYR A 16 -0.01 -3.15 -1.61
CA TYR A 16 1.04 -3.83 -2.37
C TYR A 16 2.36 -3.04 -2.37
N LEU A 17 3.46 -3.75 -2.63
CA LEU A 17 4.80 -3.17 -2.80
C LEU A 17 4.99 -2.71 -4.24
N ALA A 18 5.06 -1.40 -4.46
CA ALA A 18 5.39 -0.79 -5.73
C ALA A 18 6.90 -0.53 -5.84
N GLY A 19 7.47 -0.80 -7.00
CA GLY A 19 8.81 -0.37 -7.36
C GLY A 19 8.76 0.98 -8.08
N ARG A 20 9.62 1.93 -7.67
CA ARG A 20 9.76 3.21 -8.36
C ARG A 20 10.76 3.07 -9.51
N TYR A 21 10.36 3.42 -10.72
CA TYR A 21 11.24 3.48 -11.89
C TYR A 21 12.11 4.74 -11.86
N ARG A 22 13.16 4.78 -12.70
CA ARG A 22 14.08 5.92 -12.81
C ARG A 22 13.41 7.21 -13.28
N ASN A 23 12.36 7.10 -14.10
CA ASN A 23 11.54 8.23 -14.53
C ASN A 23 10.54 8.70 -13.46
N GLY A 24 10.52 8.07 -12.29
CA GLY A 24 9.63 8.41 -11.18
C GLY A 24 8.27 7.71 -11.20
N ALA A 25 7.92 7.00 -12.28
CA ALA A 25 6.70 6.19 -12.32
C ALA A 25 6.74 5.05 -11.29
N LEU A 26 5.58 4.55 -10.91
CA LEU A 26 5.43 3.43 -9.97
C LEU A 26 4.89 2.21 -10.70
N SER A 27 5.38 1.02 -10.34
CA SER A 27 4.75 -0.22 -10.76
C SER A 27 3.39 -0.40 -10.09
N ASP A 28 2.50 -1.13 -10.72
CA ASP A 28 1.14 -1.35 -10.23
C ASP A 28 1.02 -2.59 -9.33
N VAL A 29 -0.23 -2.88 -8.91
CA VAL A 29 -0.59 -4.02 -8.07
C VAL A 29 -0.34 -5.38 -8.72
N TRP A 30 -0.35 -5.45 -10.05
CA TRP A 30 -0.17 -6.69 -10.81
C TRP A 30 1.31 -7.02 -11.04
N THR A 31 2.19 -6.06 -10.77
CA THR A 31 3.63 -6.24 -10.93
C THR A 31 4.23 -7.05 -9.78
N ASP A 32 4.72 -8.25 -10.07
CA ASP A 32 5.57 -8.99 -9.15
C ASP A 32 7.01 -8.43 -9.17
N VAL A 33 7.24 -7.43 -8.32
CA VAL A 33 8.53 -6.76 -8.17
C VAL A 33 9.69 -7.70 -7.80
N SER A 34 9.42 -8.90 -7.28
CA SER A 34 10.45 -9.89 -6.96
C SER A 34 11.00 -10.62 -8.19
N ARG A 35 10.25 -10.59 -9.31
CA ARG A 35 10.61 -11.21 -10.58
C ARG A 35 11.20 -10.23 -11.59
N CYS A 36 11.17 -8.94 -11.28
CA CYS A 36 11.79 -7.93 -12.13
C CYS A 36 13.32 -8.05 -12.09
N ALA A 37 13.97 -7.71 -13.21
CA ALA A 37 15.42 -7.71 -13.29
C ALA A 37 16.05 -6.80 -12.22
N GLU A 38 17.25 -7.14 -11.76
CA GLU A 38 18.00 -6.31 -10.83
C GLU A 38 18.15 -4.88 -11.37
N ARG A 39 18.15 -3.89 -10.46
CA ARG A 39 18.27 -2.45 -10.77
C ARG A 39 17.16 -1.86 -11.65
N THR A 40 16.04 -2.58 -11.87
CA THR A 40 14.83 -2.03 -12.51
C THR A 40 14.26 -0.85 -11.72
N PHE A 41 14.29 -0.96 -10.39
CA PHE A 41 13.72 0.03 -9.48
C PHE A 41 14.80 0.84 -8.77
N THR A 42 14.44 2.05 -8.35
CA THR A 42 15.29 2.98 -7.61
C THR A 42 14.87 3.13 -6.15
N ALA A 43 13.62 2.77 -5.82
CA ALA A 43 13.08 2.82 -4.46
C ALA A 43 11.89 1.86 -4.31
N TRP A 44 11.56 1.53 -3.07
CA TRP A 44 10.31 0.86 -2.70
C TRP A 44 9.27 1.89 -2.28
N VAL A 45 8.02 1.71 -2.72
CA VAL A 45 6.89 2.56 -2.35
C VAL A 45 5.74 1.67 -1.93
N ALA A 46 5.01 2.10 -0.91
CA ALA A 46 3.78 1.45 -0.53
C ALA A 46 2.65 1.91 -1.46
N GLY A 47 1.92 1.00 -2.09
CA GLY A 47 0.77 1.29 -2.93
C GLY A 47 -0.50 0.64 -2.37
N CYS A 48 -1.66 1.18 -2.74
CA CYS A 48 -2.96 0.61 -2.46
C CYS A 48 -3.83 0.59 -3.73
N SER A 49 -4.66 -0.44 -3.91
CA SER A 49 -5.56 -0.57 -5.08
C SER A 49 -6.53 0.60 -5.24
N CYS A 50 -6.78 1.37 -4.17
CA CYS A 50 -7.59 2.59 -4.22
C CYS A 50 -6.84 3.82 -4.79
N GLY A 51 -5.57 3.68 -5.20
CA GLY A 51 -4.76 4.75 -5.76
C GLY A 51 -3.89 5.52 -4.76
N TRP A 52 -3.93 5.16 -3.47
CA TRP A 52 -3.05 5.77 -2.47
C TRP A 52 -1.60 5.27 -2.60
N TYR A 53 -0.64 6.18 -2.39
CA TYR A 53 0.78 5.87 -2.35
C TYR A 53 1.48 6.53 -1.16
N GLY A 54 2.40 5.78 -0.56
CA GLY A 54 3.28 6.26 0.50
C GLY A 54 4.55 6.94 -0.01
N THR A 55 5.44 7.25 0.92
CA THR A 55 6.74 7.85 0.62
C THR A 55 7.78 6.81 0.19
N GLY A 56 8.78 7.26 -0.57
CA GLY A 56 9.86 6.39 -1.06
C GLY A 56 10.75 5.87 0.06
N ARG A 57 11.06 4.58 0.00
CA ARG A 57 11.98 3.87 0.90
C ARG A 57 13.19 3.34 0.12
N PRO A 58 14.37 3.25 0.76
CA PRO A 58 15.57 2.72 0.12
C PRO A 58 15.33 1.34 -0.52
N LEU A 59 16.02 1.02 -1.62
CA LEU A 59 15.91 -0.26 -2.32
C LEU A 59 16.62 -1.41 -1.57
N THR A 60 16.20 -1.68 -0.34
CA THR A 60 16.72 -2.71 0.55
C THR A 60 15.57 -3.52 1.14
N THR A 61 15.86 -4.70 1.69
CA THR A 61 14.85 -5.51 2.40
C THR A 61 14.20 -4.74 3.55
N VAL A 62 14.98 -3.96 4.31
CA VAL A 62 14.46 -3.07 5.37
C VAL A 62 13.53 -2.02 4.79
N GLY A 63 13.85 -1.45 3.62
CA GLY A 63 12.98 -0.52 2.91
C GLY A 63 11.65 -1.14 2.47
N GLN A 64 11.64 -2.41 2.06
CA GLN A 64 10.40 -3.14 1.73
C GLN A 64 9.50 -3.26 2.97
N PHE A 65 10.07 -3.67 4.10
CA PHE A 65 9.32 -3.76 5.36
C PHE A 65 8.83 -2.39 5.84
N ALA A 66 9.64 -1.33 5.68
CA ALA A 66 9.23 0.02 6.00
C ALA A 66 8.05 0.49 5.13
N ALA A 67 8.06 0.19 3.83
CA ALA A 67 6.94 0.51 2.93
C ALA A 67 5.66 -0.25 3.35
N ARG A 68 5.77 -1.54 3.69
CA ARG A 68 4.65 -2.32 4.21
C ARG A 68 4.08 -1.73 5.50
N ARG A 69 4.96 -1.39 6.45
CA ARG A 69 4.57 -0.78 7.72
C ARG A 69 3.87 0.56 7.50
N GLN A 70 4.40 1.38 6.59
CA GLN A 70 3.81 2.66 6.23
C GLN A 70 2.37 2.52 5.74
N TRP A 71 2.12 1.58 4.83
CA TRP A 71 0.75 1.33 4.37
C TRP A 71 -0.18 0.95 5.53
N ALA A 72 0.27 0.08 6.43
CA ALA A 72 -0.53 -0.35 7.57
C ALA A 72 -0.83 0.80 8.55
N THR A 73 0.15 1.67 8.83
CA THR A 73 0.02 2.70 9.86
C THR A 73 -0.58 4.01 9.36
N GLU A 74 -0.34 4.37 8.10
CA GLU A 74 -0.79 5.66 7.55
C GLU A 74 -2.08 5.51 6.74
N HIS A 75 -2.20 4.45 5.94
CA HIS A 75 -3.37 4.26 5.08
C HIS A 75 -4.42 3.37 5.71
N LEU A 76 -4.08 2.11 6.02
CA LEU A 76 -5.05 1.14 6.53
C LEU A 76 -5.68 1.60 7.85
N ALA A 77 -4.88 2.16 8.76
CA ALA A 77 -5.39 2.68 10.02
C ALA A 77 -6.42 3.81 9.81
N GLY A 78 -6.21 4.70 8.83
CA GLY A 78 -7.17 5.75 8.47
C GLY A 78 -8.46 5.17 7.90
N VAL A 79 -8.35 4.22 6.97
CA VAL A 79 -9.51 3.55 6.36
C VAL A 79 -10.35 2.83 7.42
N LEU A 80 -9.71 2.15 8.37
CA LEU A 80 -10.41 1.48 9.47
C LEU A 80 -11.10 2.49 10.39
N ALA A 81 -10.44 3.61 10.72
CA ALA A 81 -11.05 4.67 11.52
C ALA A 81 -12.30 5.23 10.83
N ASP A 82 -12.22 5.53 9.53
CA ASP A 82 -13.34 6.04 8.75
C ASP A 82 -14.50 5.04 8.68
N ALA A 83 -14.20 3.76 8.41
CA ALA A 83 -15.20 2.70 8.36
C ALA A 83 -15.95 2.55 9.71
N THR A 84 -15.23 2.67 10.84
CA THR A 84 -15.85 2.61 12.17
C THR A 84 -16.65 3.86 12.53
N GLY A 85 -16.26 5.04 12.03
CA GLY A 85 -16.96 6.31 12.26
C GLY A 85 -18.28 6.43 11.49
N VAL A 86 -18.37 5.83 10.29
CA VAL A 86 -19.60 5.79 9.49
C VAL A 86 -20.69 4.93 10.15
N VAL A 87 -20.32 3.86 10.85
CA VAL A 87 -21.27 2.97 11.53
C VAL A 87 -21.98 3.67 12.69
N THR A 88 -21.31 4.61 13.38
CA THR A 88 -21.90 5.33 14.52
C THR A 88 -22.86 6.45 14.13
N THR A 89 -22.86 6.94 12.88
CA THR A 89 -23.72 8.08 12.47
C THR A 89 -25.10 7.67 11.93
N SER A 90 -25.39 6.37 11.79
CA SER A 90 -26.63 5.89 11.16
C SER A 90 -27.76 5.52 12.14
N ALA A 91 -27.64 5.86 13.42
CA ALA A 91 -28.70 5.63 14.41
C ALA A 91 -29.50 6.91 14.69
N THR A 92 -30.40 7.28 13.77
CA THR A 92 -31.55 8.14 14.11
C THR A 92 -32.73 7.76 13.24
N GLY A 93 -33.66 7.02 13.83
CA GLY A 93 -34.95 6.63 13.28
C GLY A 93 -35.83 6.14 14.42
#